data_AF-A0A4Z1IIV1-F1
#
_entry.id   AF-A0A4Z1IIV1-F1
#
_cell.length_a   1.000
_cell.length_b   1.000
_cell.length_c   1.000
_cell.angle_alpha   90.00
_cell.angle_beta   90.00
_cell.angle_gamma   90.00
#
_symmetry.space_group_name_H-M   'P 1'
#
loop_
_entity.id
_entity.type
_entity.pdbx_description
1 polymer ?
#
loop_
_entity_poly.entity_id
_entity_poly.type
_entity_poly.pdbx_seq_one_letter_code
_entity_poly.pdbx_strand_id
1 'polypeptide(L)'
;MTDPEKTSRGSSSSDNLEVTPKSPPVDATTRKDLESQDQRIVVPPLQWNGPDDPDNPLNWPRWKKNWHVFTPALISFSATLGSSLISPSITFISLTFHTSPAVSLLLLSTYVLALALGPLLAAPLSESLGRKPVYLLSVPLGCIFTLGCGFSQNIASLSILRFFAGMAYSPALAIGAGSIADCFTAEKRARPILLCDTFLYQPIVKKFHEEGRSGIVAPEYRLYPAMLGSFGLPAGLFWFAWSARDGVHWIVPVIGAVAFAWGNLSVFIALNGASALAANGLLRYISGAAFPLFTLQMYRNLGIGWATSLLAFIVVGLLPVPWVLWIWGKKIRSGSAYDTIKE
;
A
#
# COMPACT_ATOMS: atom_id res chain seq x y z
N MET A 1 -53.21 -69.70 12.52
CA MET A 1 -53.13 -69.77 14.00
C MET A 1 -51.71 -70.21 14.31
N THR A 2 -50.78 -69.39 14.78
CA THR A 2 -50.83 -68.23 15.70
C THR A 2 -49.65 -67.29 15.45
N ASP A 3 -49.81 -66.05 15.92
CA ASP A 3 -49.00 -64.83 15.78
C ASP A 3 -47.85 -64.72 16.84
N PRO A 4 -47.06 -63.62 16.96
CA PRO A 4 -45.59 -63.63 17.15
C PRO A 4 -45.09 -62.90 18.43
N GLU A 5 -43.76 -62.84 18.66
CA GLU A 5 -42.97 -61.66 19.09
C GLU A 5 -41.54 -62.00 19.58
N LYS A 6 -40.56 -61.16 19.22
CA LYS A 6 -39.23 -60.94 19.86
C LYS A 6 -38.60 -59.73 19.15
N THR A 7 -38.02 -58.70 19.80
CA THR A 7 -36.75 -58.59 20.58
C THR A 7 -36.42 -57.08 20.65
N SER A 8 -35.58 -56.47 21.50
CA SER A 8 -34.95 -56.71 22.81
C SER A 8 -34.08 -55.46 23.15
N ARG A 9 -34.18 -54.96 24.38
CA ARG A 9 -33.16 -54.38 25.30
C ARG A 9 -32.13 -53.33 24.81
N GLY A 10 -32.14 -52.15 25.46
CA GLY A 10 -31.00 -51.25 25.65
C GLY A 10 -30.86 -50.88 27.14
N SER A 11 -29.64 -50.94 27.66
CA SER A 11 -29.26 -50.78 29.07
C SER A 11 -28.86 -49.33 29.45
N SER A 12 -29.05 -49.04 30.74
CA SER A 12 -28.96 -47.80 31.49
C SER A 12 -27.54 -47.36 31.94
N SER A 13 -27.49 -46.14 32.51
CA SER A 13 -26.81 -45.72 33.77
C SER A 13 -25.97 -44.42 33.60
N SER A 14 -26.47 -43.23 34.00
CA SER A 14 -26.38 -42.56 35.34
C SER A 14 -25.11 -41.68 35.47
N ASP A 15 -25.03 -40.47 36.03
CA ASP A 15 -25.85 -39.73 37.00
C ASP A 15 -25.34 -38.26 37.17
N ASN A 16 -26.12 -37.43 37.86
CA ASN A 16 -25.78 -36.20 38.65
C ASN A 16 -26.25 -34.78 38.21
N LEU A 17 -27.36 -34.36 38.84
CA LEU A 17 -27.53 -33.26 39.83
C LEU A 17 -27.16 -31.78 39.50
N GLU A 18 -28.21 -30.99 39.27
CA GLU A 18 -28.71 -29.84 40.06
C GLU A 18 -27.96 -28.46 40.17
N VAL A 19 -28.58 -27.45 39.53
CA VAL A 19 -28.91 -26.03 39.91
C VAL A 19 -27.86 -24.91 39.98
N THR A 20 -28.10 -23.87 39.16
CA THR A 20 -27.98 -22.43 39.48
C THR A 20 -29.09 -21.62 38.74
N PRO A 21 -29.46 -20.40 39.20
CA PRO A 21 -30.85 -19.92 39.18
C PRO A 21 -31.28 -19.23 37.87
N LYS A 22 -32.56 -19.42 37.51
CA LYS A 22 -33.23 -18.65 36.46
C LYS A 22 -33.26 -17.17 36.83
N SER A 23 -32.56 -16.35 36.05
CA SER A 23 -32.79 -14.90 35.98
C SER A 23 -34.25 -14.61 35.59
N PRO A 24 -34.87 -13.54 36.14
CA PRO A 24 -36.28 -13.26 35.88
C PRO A 24 -36.49 -12.95 34.39
N PRO A 25 -37.68 -13.25 33.84
CA PRO A 25 -37.98 -12.97 32.45
C PRO A 25 -37.97 -11.46 32.25
N VAL A 26 -37.04 -10.97 31.45
CA VAL A 26 -37.02 -9.57 30.99
C VAL A 26 -38.24 -9.39 30.10
N ASP A 27 -39.14 -8.50 30.52
CA ASP A 27 -40.37 -8.18 29.79
C ASP A 27 -40.05 -7.74 28.35
N ALA A 28 -40.89 -8.17 27.41
CA ALA A 28 -40.69 -7.93 25.98
C ALA A 28 -40.66 -6.43 25.60
N THR A 29 -41.21 -5.58 26.47
CA THR A 29 -41.17 -4.11 26.40
C THR A 29 -39.77 -3.58 26.72
N THR A 30 -39.14 -4.05 27.81
CA THR A 30 -37.77 -3.65 28.19
C THR A 30 -36.72 -4.10 27.17
N ARG A 31 -36.96 -5.22 26.48
CA ARG A 31 -36.10 -5.69 25.37
C ARG A 31 -36.15 -4.77 24.16
N LYS A 32 -37.32 -4.21 23.82
CA LYS A 32 -37.46 -3.23 22.73
C LYS A 32 -36.84 -1.87 23.07
N ASP A 33 -36.85 -1.50 24.34
CA ASP A 33 -36.24 -0.24 24.81
C ASP A 33 -34.70 -0.34 24.87
N LEU A 34 -34.15 -1.53 25.16
CA LEU A 34 -32.71 -1.80 25.09
C LEU A 34 -32.22 -2.00 23.64
N GLU A 35 -33.03 -2.60 22.76
CA GLU A 35 -32.71 -2.75 21.33
C GLU A 35 -32.81 -1.43 20.54
N SER A 36 -33.59 -0.45 21.03
CA SER A 36 -33.69 0.88 20.43
C SER A 36 -32.56 1.83 20.84
N GLN A 37 -31.84 1.55 21.94
CA GLN A 37 -30.71 2.38 22.39
C GLN A 37 -29.34 1.94 21.84
N ASP A 38 -29.20 0.72 21.30
CA ASP A 38 -27.96 0.25 20.64
C ASP A 38 -28.06 0.31 19.10
N GLN A 39 -28.91 1.21 18.58
CA GLN A 39 -28.69 1.74 17.24
C GLN A 39 -27.44 2.62 17.28
N ARG A 40 -26.26 1.99 17.13
CA ARG A 40 -25.18 2.66 16.40
C ARG A 40 -25.85 3.30 15.20
N ILE A 41 -25.67 4.60 15.01
CA ILE A 41 -26.13 5.29 13.81
C ILE A 41 -25.40 4.60 12.64
N VAL A 42 -25.99 3.53 12.12
CA VAL A 42 -25.58 2.90 10.88
C VAL A 42 -26.09 3.89 9.84
N VAL A 43 -25.27 4.90 9.57
CA VAL A 43 -25.46 5.75 8.40
C VAL A 43 -25.59 4.77 7.23
N PRO A 44 -26.74 4.70 6.54
CA PRO A 44 -26.87 3.81 5.41
C PRO A 44 -25.71 4.09 4.45
N PRO A 45 -25.05 3.06 3.87
CA PRO A 45 -24.00 3.29 2.90
C PRO A 45 -24.58 4.21 1.83
N LEU A 46 -23.94 5.35 1.54
CA LEU A 46 -24.45 6.38 0.63
C LEU A 46 -25.03 5.72 -0.63
N GLN A 47 -26.36 5.57 -0.68
CA GLN A 47 -27.03 4.98 -1.82
C GLN A 47 -27.33 6.14 -2.76
N TRP A 48 -26.66 6.15 -3.91
CA TRP A 48 -26.92 7.13 -4.95
C TRP A 48 -28.39 7.03 -5.36
N ASN A 49 -29.07 8.17 -5.51
CA ASN A 49 -30.50 8.24 -5.81
C ASN A 49 -30.83 7.82 -7.26
N GLY A 50 -29.84 7.33 -8.03
CA GLY A 50 -29.97 6.79 -9.37
C GLY A 50 -28.64 6.69 -10.12
N PRO A 51 -28.63 6.16 -11.36
CA PRO A 51 -27.44 6.06 -12.21
C PRO A 51 -26.82 7.41 -12.56
N ASP A 52 -27.65 8.46 -12.69
CA ASP A 52 -27.26 9.83 -13.09
C ASP A 52 -27.18 10.81 -11.91
N ASP A 53 -27.05 10.31 -10.67
CA ASP A 53 -26.95 11.18 -9.49
C ASP A 53 -25.75 12.15 -9.61
N PRO A 54 -25.95 13.48 -9.51
CA PRO A 54 -24.87 14.47 -9.56
C PRO A 54 -23.88 14.37 -8.39
N ASP A 55 -24.27 13.74 -7.28
CA ASP A 55 -23.41 13.50 -6.12
C ASP A 55 -22.50 12.28 -6.32
N ASN A 56 -22.79 11.42 -7.31
CA ASN A 56 -21.91 10.32 -7.68
C ASN A 56 -20.63 10.86 -8.37
N PRO A 57 -19.43 10.64 -7.80
CA PRO A 57 -18.18 11.13 -8.37
C PRO A 57 -17.88 10.57 -9.77
N LEU A 58 -18.49 9.44 -10.14
CA LEU A 58 -18.38 8.83 -11.47
C LEU A 58 -19.07 9.66 -12.56
N ASN A 59 -20.05 10.50 -12.23
CA ASN A 59 -20.80 11.32 -13.18
C ASN A 59 -20.20 12.72 -13.37
N TRP A 60 -19.22 13.09 -12.57
CA TRP A 60 -18.63 14.43 -12.64
C TRP A 60 -17.92 14.72 -13.98
N PRO A 61 -17.92 16.00 -14.42
CA PRO A 61 -17.18 16.42 -15.59
C PRO A 61 -15.67 16.24 -15.38
N ARG A 62 -14.93 15.99 -16.47
CA ARG A 62 -13.50 15.62 -16.43
C ARG A 62 -12.63 16.64 -15.69
N TRP A 63 -12.91 17.94 -15.83
CA TRP A 63 -12.14 18.98 -15.15
C TRP A 63 -12.26 18.85 -13.62
N LYS A 64 -13.45 18.59 -13.09
CA LYS A 64 -13.69 18.40 -11.65
C LYS A 64 -12.97 17.16 -11.14
N LYS A 65 -13.07 16.04 -11.87
CA LYS A 65 -12.32 14.80 -11.56
C LYS A 65 -10.80 15.03 -11.53
N ASN A 66 -10.27 15.71 -12.55
CA ASN A 66 -8.85 16.00 -12.63
C ASN A 66 -8.38 16.91 -11.49
N TRP A 67 -9.17 17.90 -11.07
CA TRP A 67 -8.86 18.72 -9.89
C TRP A 67 -8.78 17.88 -8.61
N HIS A 68 -9.73 16.97 -8.39
CA HIS A 68 -9.72 16.09 -7.23
C HIS A 68 -8.56 15.08 -7.23
N VAL A 69 -8.02 14.72 -8.40
CA VAL A 69 -6.80 13.89 -8.53
C VAL A 69 -5.52 14.71 -8.41
N PHE A 70 -5.52 15.93 -8.91
CA PHE A 70 -4.35 16.82 -8.89
C PHE A 70 -3.93 17.17 -7.45
N THR A 71 -4.89 17.45 -6.57
CA THR A 71 -4.61 17.78 -5.16
C THR A 71 -3.81 16.71 -4.42
N PRO A 72 -4.26 15.44 -4.32
CA PRO A 72 -3.47 14.39 -3.67
C PRO A 72 -2.16 14.07 -4.40
N ALA A 73 -2.11 14.23 -5.73
CA ALA A 73 -0.86 14.08 -6.48
C ALA A 73 0.17 15.16 -6.10
N LEU A 74 -0.25 16.42 -5.96
CA LEU A 74 0.61 17.52 -5.53
C LEU A 74 1.11 17.32 -4.10
N ILE A 75 0.26 16.87 -3.17
CA ILE A 75 0.68 16.57 -1.79
C ILE A 75 1.68 15.40 -1.76
N SER A 76 1.41 14.35 -2.53
CA SER A 76 2.32 13.19 -2.67
C SER A 76 3.66 13.59 -3.27
N PHE A 77 3.64 14.50 -4.25
CA PHE A 77 4.83 15.10 -4.83
C PHE A 77 5.62 15.89 -3.78
N SER A 78 4.97 16.75 -2.99
CA SER A 78 5.61 17.48 -1.89
C SER A 78 6.23 16.55 -0.85
N ALA A 79 5.54 15.47 -0.48
CA ALA A 79 6.06 14.45 0.43
C ALA A 79 7.34 13.79 -0.13
N THR A 80 7.29 13.42 -1.42
CA THR A 80 8.41 12.76 -2.10
C THR A 80 9.60 13.71 -2.27
N LEU A 81 9.34 14.97 -2.63
CA LEU A 81 10.34 16.03 -2.67
C LEU A 81 11.01 16.24 -1.31
N GLY A 82 10.25 16.21 -0.22
CA GLY A 82 10.77 16.36 1.14
C GLY A 82 11.85 15.34 1.50
N SER A 83 11.69 14.09 1.04
CA SER A 83 12.73 13.05 1.21
C SER A 83 13.93 13.28 0.29
N SER A 84 13.71 13.70 -0.96
CA SER A 84 14.77 13.83 -1.97
C SER A 84 15.70 15.02 -1.72
N LEU A 85 15.16 16.12 -1.19
CA LEU A 85 15.89 17.37 -0.95
C LEU A 85 17.01 17.25 0.08
N ILE A 86 16.94 16.31 1.02
CA ILE A 86 17.97 16.13 2.04
C ILE A 86 19.24 15.52 1.47
N SER A 87 19.11 14.59 0.52
CA SER A 87 20.24 13.83 -0.03
C SER A 87 21.42 14.71 -0.50
N PRO A 88 21.23 15.75 -1.34
CA PRO A 88 22.34 16.63 -1.72
C PRO A 88 22.82 17.56 -0.60
N SER A 89 22.01 17.81 0.43
CA SER A 89 22.30 18.76 1.50
C SER A 89 22.99 18.13 2.73
N ILE A 90 23.15 16.81 2.77
CA ILE A 90 23.73 16.07 3.92
C ILE A 90 25.09 16.64 4.34
N THR A 91 25.98 16.88 3.38
CA THR A 91 27.32 17.42 3.67
C THR A 91 27.24 18.81 4.27
N PHE A 92 26.34 19.66 3.78
CA PHE A 92 26.13 21.00 4.30
C PHE A 92 25.56 20.98 5.73
N ILE A 93 24.53 20.16 5.98
CA ILE A 93 23.92 19.97 7.30
C ILE A 93 24.96 19.46 8.32
N SER A 94 25.79 18.50 7.91
CA SER A 94 26.87 17.95 8.72
C SER A 94 27.87 19.04 9.14
N LEU A 95 28.23 19.95 8.23
CA LEU A 95 29.12 21.08 8.53
C LEU A 95 28.47 22.12 9.45
N THR A 96 27.21 22.50 9.19
CA THR A 96 26.49 23.50 9.99
C THR A 96 26.25 23.06 11.44
N PHE A 97 25.89 21.80 11.66
CA PHE A 97 25.61 21.27 13.00
C PHE A 97 26.81 20.56 13.64
N HIS A 98 27.99 20.62 13.03
CA HIS A 98 29.21 19.95 13.50
C HIS A 98 29.01 18.45 13.81
N THR A 99 28.25 17.75 12.96
CA THR A 99 27.95 16.31 13.10
C THR A 99 28.57 15.50 11.97
N SER A 100 28.62 14.18 12.09
CA SER A 100 29.09 13.33 10.99
C SER A 100 28.02 13.22 9.89
N PRO A 101 28.40 13.04 8.61
CA PRO A 101 27.43 12.83 7.52
C PRO A 101 26.53 11.60 7.73
N ALA A 102 27.02 10.60 8.47
CA ALA A 102 26.24 9.43 8.87
C ALA A 102 25.09 9.80 9.83
N VAL A 103 25.32 10.73 10.76
CA VAL A 103 24.27 11.23 11.65
C VAL A 103 23.26 12.09 10.87
N SER A 104 23.70 12.86 9.88
CA SER A 104 22.79 13.66 9.05
C SER A 104 21.86 12.80 8.16
N LEU A 105 22.22 11.55 7.85
CA LEU A 105 21.34 10.58 7.17
C LEU A 105 20.15 10.14 8.04
N LEU A 106 20.22 10.35 9.37
CA LEU A 106 19.08 10.11 10.25
C LEU A 106 17.87 10.95 9.81
N LEU A 107 18.08 12.15 9.29
CA LEU A 107 16.99 13.03 8.84
C LEU A 107 16.19 12.41 7.68
N LEU A 108 16.90 11.76 6.75
CA LEU A 108 16.25 11.03 5.66
C LEU A 108 15.52 9.79 6.21
N SER A 109 16.18 9.05 7.08
CA SER A 109 15.67 7.81 7.68
C SER A 109 14.40 8.06 8.51
N THR A 110 14.41 9.07 9.38
CA THR A 110 13.26 9.41 10.23
C THR A 110 12.09 9.94 9.42
N TYR A 111 12.34 10.73 8.38
CA TYR A 111 11.29 11.22 7.48
C TYR A 111 10.62 10.05 6.74
N VAL A 112 11.40 9.14 6.16
CA VAL A 112 10.88 7.98 5.43
C VAL A 112 10.17 7.00 6.38
N LEU A 113 10.67 6.81 7.59
CA LEU A 113 10.00 6.02 8.62
C LEU A 113 8.63 6.61 8.98
N ALA A 114 8.56 7.94 9.08
CA ALA A 114 7.30 8.63 9.36
C ALA A 114 6.27 8.47 8.24
N LEU A 115 6.70 8.37 6.97
CA LEU A 115 5.84 8.00 5.84
C LEU A 115 5.28 6.57 5.95
N ALA A 116 5.94 5.70 6.72
CA ALA A 116 5.42 4.36 7.01
C ALA A 116 4.28 4.42 8.03
N LEU A 117 4.39 5.30 9.03
CA LEU A 117 3.48 5.38 10.17
C LEU A 117 2.23 6.22 9.91
N GLY A 118 2.34 7.31 9.15
CA GLY A 118 1.22 8.21 8.88
C GLY A 118 -0.03 7.53 8.26
N PRO A 119 0.09 6.56 7.32
CA PRO A 119 -1.04 5.85 6.76
C PRO A 119 -1.81 4.99 7.77
N LEU A 120 -1.14 4.48 8.82
CA LEU A 120 -1.79 3.64 9.83
C LEU A 120 -2.86 4.42 10.60
N LEU A 121 -2.62 5.70 10.86
CA LEU A 121 -3.58 6.58 11.52
C LEU A 121 -4.58 7.15 10.51
N ALA A 122 -4.10 7.53 9.33
CA ALA A 122 -4.90 8.25 8.35
C ALA A 122 -5.92 7.38 7.61
N ALA A 123 -5.63 6.09 7.37
CA ALA A 123 -6.54 5.22 6.65
C ALA A 123 -7.89 5.04 7.40
N PRO A 124 -7.94 4.65 8.69
CA PRO A 124 -9.21 4.57 9.44
C PRO A 124 -9.92 5.92 9.58
N LEU A 125 -9.17 7.00 9.78
CA LEU A 125 -9.74 8.36 9.86
C LEU A 125 -10.39 8.77 8.53
N SER A 126 -9.83 8.36 7.40
CA SER A 126 -10.35 8.67 6.07
C SER A 126 -11.65 7.95 5.74
N GLU A 127 -11.89 6.79 6.36
CA GLU A 127 -13.11 5.99 6.20
C GLU A 127 -14.24 6.50 7.10
N SER A 128 -13.91 6.92 8.33
CA SER A 128 -14.89 7.38 9.33
C SER A 128 -15.30 8.85 9.15
N LEU A 129 -14.35 9.76 8.92
CA LEU A 129 -14.59 11.20 8.79
C LEU A 129 -14.66 11.66 7.34
N GLY A 130 -14.40 10.76 6.39
CA GLY A 130 -14.21 11.08 4.99
C GLY A 130 -12.82 11.62 4.68
N ARG A 131 -12.51 11.71 3.38
CA ARG A 131 -11.14 11.96 2.90
C ARG A 131 -10.73 13.44 2.92
N LYS A 132 -11.70 14.34 2.71
CA LYS A 132 -11.44 15.80 2.63
C LYS A 132 -10.88 16.37 3.95
N PRO A 133 -11.45 16.09 5.14
CA PRO A 133 -10.89 16.58 6.40
C PRO A 133 -9.46 16.12 6.64
N VAL A 134 -9.13 14.88 6.25
CA VAL A 134 -7.77 14.35 6.40
C VAL A 134 -6.77 15.17 5.59
N TYR A 135 -7.07 15.49 4.33
CA TYR A 135 -6.20 16.37 3.53
C TYR A 135 -6.09 17.79 4.10
N LEU A 136 -7.22 18.37 4.54
CA LEU A 136 -7.25 19.74 5.06
C LEU A 136 -6.50 19.92 6.38
N LEU A 137 -6.42 18.88 7.22
CA LEU A 137 -5.68 18.93 8.48
C LEU A 137 -4.20 18.55 8.30
N SER A 138 -3.94 17.52 7.50
CA SER A 138 -2.60 16.95 7.34
C SER A 138 -1.63 17.87 6.58
N VAL A 139 -2.11 18.57 5.56
CA VAL A 139 -1.26 19.45 4.73
C VAL A 139 -0.76 20.68 5.49
N PRO A 140 -1.61 21.50 6.15
CA PRO A 140 -1.12 22.64 6.93
C PRO A 140 -0.20 22.21 8.07
N LEU A 141 -0.51 21.08 8.72
CA LEU A 141 0.35 20.53 9.77
C LEU A 141 1.74 20.16 9.23
N GLY A 142 1.80 19.50 8.07
CA GLY A 142 3.07 19.21 7.38
C GLY A 142 3.84 20.46 6.99
N CYS A 143 3.14 21.51 6.53
CA CYS A 143 3.75 22.80 6.21
C CYS A 143 4.34 23.48 7.46
N ILE A 144 3.62 23.50 8.57
CA ILE A 144 4.09 24.10 9.84
C ILE A 144 5.35 23.38 10.33
N PHE A 145 5.38 22.04 10.34
CA PHE A 145 6.57 21.30 10.75
C PHE A 145 7.74 21.48 9.79
N THR A 146 7.46 21.59 8.49
CA THR A 146 8.49 21.88 7.48
C THR A 146 9.08 23.27 7.65
N LEU A 147 8.26 24.29 7.93
CA LEU A 147 8.72 25.63 8.27
C LEU A 147 9.54 25.61 9.57
N GLY A 148 9.10 24.84 10.57
CA GLY A 148 9.84 24.63 11.82
C GLY A 148 11.24 24.08 11.61
N CYS A 149 11.46 23.23 10.59
CA CYS A 149 12.79 22.73 10.24
C CYS A 149 13.76 23.86 9.84
N GLY A 150 13.28 24.98 9.33
CA GLY A 150 14.11 26.14 9.00
C GLY A 150 14.64 26.88 10.24
N PHE A 151 13.94 26.77 11.38
CA PHE A 151 14.31 27.43 12.64
C PHE A 151 15.09 26.51 13.60
N SER A 152 15.32 25.26 13.22
CA SER A 152 15.97 24.28 14.10
C SER A 152 17.45 24.62 14.32
N GLN A 153 17.86 24.70 15.59
CA GLN A 153 19.25 24.98 15.98
C GLN A 153 20.07 23.72 16.30
N ASN A 154 19.43 22.55 16.33
CA ASN A 154 20.06 21.28 16.68
C ASN A 154 19.63 20.16 15.73
N ILE A 155 20.51 19.18 15.51
CA ILE A 155 20.21 18.02 14.66
C ILE A 155 19.03 17.19 15.19
N ALA A 156 18.88 17.12 16.52
CA ALA A 156 17.81 16.38 17.17
C ALA A 156 16.44 17.05 16.93
N SER A 157 16.35 18.37 17.14
CA SER A 157 15.10 19.10 16.88
C SER A 157 14.75 19.08 15.39
N LEU A 158 15.74 19.20 14.50
CA LEU A 158 15.54 19.04 13.07
C LEU A 158 15.00 17.65 12.72
N SER A 159 15.55 16.58 13.32
CA SER A 159 15.10 15.20 13.09
C SER A 159 13.67 14.96 13.58
N ILE A 160 13.30 15.50 14.74
CA ILE A 160 11.95 15.40 15.30
C ILE A 160 10.94 16.14 14.42
N LEU A 161 11.25 17.38 14.04
CA LEU A 161 10.37 18.18 13.18
C LEU A 161 10.20 17.52 11.80
N ARG A 162 11.26 16.91 11.26
CA ARG A 162 11.19 16.13 10.02
C ARG A 162 10.33 14.88 10.16
N PHE A 163 10.45 14.17 11.27
CA PHE A 163 9.58 13.02 11.54
C PHE A 163 8.10 13.42 11.52
N PHE A 164 7.73 14.48 12.24
CA PHE A 164 6.33 14.95 12.24
C PHE A 164 5.89 15.52 10.88
N ALA A 165 6.77 16.20 10.14
CA ALA A 165 6.47 16.64 8.78
C ALA A 165 6.19 15.45 7.84
N GLY A 166 7.02 14.40 7.88
CA GLY A 166 6.81 13.18 7.10
C GLY A 166 5.50 12.50 7.47
N MET A 167 5.24 12.33 8.77
CA MET A 167 4.00 11.73 9.27
C MET A 167 2.76 12.51 8.81
N ALA A 168 2.84 13.85 8.82
CA ALA A 168 1.75 14.72 8.39
C ALA A 168 1.55 14.74 6.87
N TYR A 169 2.58 14.59 6.03
CA TYR A 169 2.39 14.51 4.58
C TYR A 169 1.97 13.12 4.08
N SER A 170 2.27 12.07 4.84
CA SER A 170 2.00 10.69 4.46
C SER A 170 0.54 10.30 4.16
N PRO A 171 -0.51 10.87 4.80
CA PRO A 171 -1.89 10.51 4.55
C PRO A 171 -2.27 10.55 3.07
N ALA A 172 -1.71 11.52 2.32
CA ALA A 172 -2.01 11.67 0.91
C ALA A 172 -1.49 10.52 0.04
N LEU A 173 -0.39 9.87 0.44
CA LEU A 173 0.18 8.73 -0.28
C LEU A 173 -0.73 7.50 -0.21
N ALA A 174 -1.47 7.33 0.89
CA ALA A 174 -2.38 6.21 1.08
C ALA A 174 -3.81 6.52 0.57
N ILE A 175 -4.35 7.69 0.93
CA ILE A 175 -5.72 8.09 0.60
C ILE A 175 -5.84 8.53 -0.86
N GLY A 176 -4.74 8.97 -1.49
CA GLY A 176 -4.72 9.41 -2.89
C GLY A 176 -5.16 8.33 -3.86
N ALA A 177 -4.69 7.09 -3.66
CA ALA A 177 -5.12 5.93 -4.46
C ALA A 177 -6.61 5.65 -4.30
N GLY A 178 -7.13 5.76 -3.08
CA GLY A 178 -8.56 5.72 -2.82
C GLY A 178 -9.29 6.83 -3.58
N SER A 179 -8.78 8.06 -3.55
CA SER A 179 -9.48 9.25 -4.09
C SER A 179 -9.62 9.16 -5.61
N ILE A 180 -8.59 8.62 -6.27
CA ILE A 180 -8.63 8.25 -7.68
C ILE A 180 -9.65 7.13 -7.91
N ALA A 181 -9.73 6.16 -6.99
CA ALA A 181 -10.70 5.08 -7.07
C ALA A 181 -12.15 5.57 -7.03
N ASP A 182 -12.49 6.53 -6.18
CA ASP A 182 -13.88 7.01 -6.10
C ASP A 182 -14.30 7.76 -7.38
N CYS A 183 -13.36 8.47 -8.05
CA CYS A 183 -13.67 9.34 -9.19
C CYS A 183 -13.65 8.65 -10.56
N PHE A 184 -12.96 7.53 -10.70
CA PHE A 184 -12.74 6.84 -11.98
C PHE A 184 -13.18 5.38 -11.90
N THR A 185 -13.71 4.83 -12.98
CA THR A 185 -13.94 3.37 -13.10
C THR A 185 -12.61 2.64 -13.27
N ALA A 186 -12.52 1.38 -12.81
CA ALA A 186 -11.28 0.59 -12.81
C ALA A 186 -10.57 0.57 -14.18
N GLU A 187 -11.32 0.57 -15.27
CA GLU A 187 -10.84 0.55 -16.65
C GLU A 187 -10.10 1.85 -17.08
N LYS A 188 -10.41 3.00 -16.47
CA LYS A 188 -9.84 4.31 -16.85
C LYS A 188 -8.77 4.85 -15.89
N ARG A 189 -8.57 4.20 -14.73
CA ARG A 189 -7.65 4.65 -13.67
C ARG A 189 -6.16 4.64 -14.05
N ALA A 190 -5.79 4.01 -15.17
CA ALA A 190 -4.42 3.62 -15.44
C ALA A 190 -3.89 3.99 -16.85
N ARG A 191 -4.45 4.97 -17.58
CA ARG A 191 -4.07 5.21 -19.01
C ARG A 191 -2.56 5.33 -19.34
N PRO A 192 -1.66 5.85 -18.48
CA PRO A 192 -0.20 5.77 -18.70
C PRO A 192 0.41 4.43 -18.25
N ILE A 193 -0.14 3.83 -17.19
CA ILE A 193 0.15 2.48 -16.67
C ILE A 193 -0.32 1.39 -17.67
N LEU A 194 -1.17 1.78 -18.63
CA LEU A 194 -1.90 0.94 -19.54
C LEU A 194 -1.01 0.34 -20.63
N LEU A 195 0.13 0.86 -21.06
CA LEU A 195 0.79 0.23 -22.22
C LEU A 195 1.08 -1.27 -21.97
N CYS A 196 1.55 -1.65 -20.78
CA CYS A 196 1.66 -3.08 -20.44
C CYS A 196 0.31 -3.76 -20.13
N ASP A 197 -0.58 -3.12 -19.38
CA ASP A 197 -1.89 -3.70 -19.03
C ASP A 197 -2.79 -3.90 -20.27
N THR A 198 -2.83 -2.93 -21.19
CA THR A 198 -3.58 -2.95 -22.45
C THR A 198 -2.99 -3.90 -23.49
N PHE A 199 -1.66 -4.01 -23.59
CA PHE A 199 -1.06 -4.90 -24.60
C PHE A 199 -1.00 -6.37 -24.15
N LEU A 200 -0.92 -6.65 -22.84
CA LEU A 200 -0.80 -8.02 -22.34
C LEU A 200 -2.07 -8.51 -21.61
N TYR A 201 -2.62 -7.74 -20.68
CA TYR A 201 -3.68 -8.21 -19.77
C TYR A 201 -5.09 -8.05 -20.37
N GLN A 202 -5.41 -6.89 -20.95
CA GLN A 202 -6.71 -6.62 -21.59
C GLN A 202 -7.08 -7.60 -22.73
N PRO A 203 -6.18 -7.98 -23.67
CA PRO A 203 -6.53 -8.96 -24.71
C PRO A 203 -6.80 -10.36 -24.14
N ILE A 204 -6.16 -10.72 -23.03
CA ILE A 204 -6.41 -11.99 -22.34
C ILE A 204 -7.78 -11.95 -21.65
N VAL A 205 -8.08 -10.90 -20.88
CA VAL A 205 -9.38 -10.71 -20.21
C VAL A 205 -10.53 -10.66 -21.23
N LYS A 206 -10.30 -10.03 -22.38
CA LYS A 206 -11.27 -9.96 -23.48
C LYS A 206 -11.53 -11.33 -24.09
N LYS A 207 -10.50 -12.14 -24.33
CA LYS A 207 -10.66 -13.53 -24.77
C LYS A 207 -11.43 -14.38 -23.76
N PHE A 208 -11.16 -14.23 -22.46
CA PHE A 208 -11.91 -14.94 -21.42
C PHE A 208 -13.41 -14.54 -21.36
N HIS A 209 -13.72 -13.25 -21.60
CA HIS A 209 -15.11 -12.79 -21.72
C HIS A 209 -15.78 -13.27 -23.01
N GLU A 210 -15.04 -13.30 -24.12
CA GLU A 210 -15.49 -13.81 -25.43
C GLU A 210 -15.75 -15.33 -25.40
N GLU A 211 -15.03 -16.09 -24.57
CA GLU A 211 -15.24 -17.54 -24.33
C GLU A 211 -16.42 -17.87 -23.39
N GLY A 212 -17.23 -16.88 -23.00
CA GLY A 212 -18.44 -17.08 -22.19
C GLY A 212 -18.18 -17.48 -20.73
N ARG A 213 -16.91 -17.44 -20.28
CA ARG A 213 -16.54 -17.63 -18.87
C ARG A 213 -16.65 -16.30 -18.14
N SER A 214 -17.87 -15.91 -17.80
CA SER A 214 -18.17 -14.77 -16.90
C SER A 214 -17.82 -15.10 -15.44
N GLY A 215 -16.64 -15.67 -15.22
CA GLY A 215 -16.05 -15.97 -13.93
C GLY A 215 -14.87 -15.05 -13.66
N ILE A 216 -14.66 -14.72 -12.39
CA ILE A 216 -13.54 -13.90 -11.91
C ILE A 216 -12.23 -14.49 -12.45
N VAL A 217 -11.51 -13.72 -13.29
CA VAL A 217 -10.20 -14.12 -13.86
C VAL A 217 -9.27 -14.52 -12.72
N ALA A 218 -8.60 -15.67 -12.86
CA ALA A 218 -7.71 -16.19 -11.83
C ALA A 218 -6.62 -15.13 -11.45
N PRO A 219 -6.37 -14.86 -10.16
CA PRO A 219 -5.49 -13.78 -9.71
C PRO A 219 -4.06 -13.84 -10.28
N GLU A 220 -3.60 -15.02 -10.71
CA GLU A 220 -2.27 -15.31 -11.25
C GLU A 220 -2.00 -14.56 -12.58
N TYR A 221 -3.03 -14.26 -13.36
CA TYR A 221 -2.88 -13.48 -14.61
C TYR A 221 -2.47 -12.03 -14.37
N ARG A 222 -2.62 -11.52 -13.13
CA ARG A 222 -2.17 -10.17 -12.75
C ARG A 222 -0.67 -10.08 -12.50
N LEU A 223 0.00 -11.23 -12.46
CA LEU A 223 1.43 -11.31 -12.18
C LEU A 223 2.30 -11.14 -13.43
N TYR A 224 1.73 -11.22 -14.65
CA TYR A 224 2.50 -11.05 -15.90
C TYR A 224 3.23 -9.72 -15.99
N PRO A 225 2.64 -8.56 -15.62
CA PRO A 225 3.39 -7.30 -15.57
C PRO A 225 4.59 -7.38 -14.61
N ALA A 226 4.43 -7.99 -13.43
CA ALA A 226 5.54 -8.17 -12.49
C ALA A 226 6.62 -9.11 -13.02
N MET A 227 6.26 -10.18 -13.72
CA MET A 227 7.22 -11.08 -14.38
C MET A 227 8.04 -10.32 -15.43
N LEU A 228 7.40 -9.53 -16.29
CA LEU A 228 8.11 -8.73 -17.30
C LEU A 228 8.96 -7.63 -16.66
N GLY A 229 8.41 -6.92 -15.67
CA GLY A 229 9.08 -5.82 -14.98
C GLY A 229 10.27 -6.25 -14.11
N SER A 230 10.26 -7.48 -13.61
CA SER A 230 11.34 -8.01 -12.75
C SER A 230 12.69 -8.12 -13.46
N PHE A 231 12.73 -8.16 -14.79
CA PHE A 231 13.98 -8.05 -15.56
C PHE A 231 14.48 -6.60 -15.67
N GLY A 232 13.55 -5.63 -15.70
CA GLY A 232 13.87 -4.20 -15.77
C GLY A 232 14.56 -3.67 -14.52
N LEU A 233 14.19 -4.20 -13.35
CA LEU A 233 14.79 -3.83 -12.06
C LEU A 233 16.32 -4.09 -12.00
N PRO A 234 16.82 -5.32 -12.19
CA PRO A 234 18.25 -5.59 -12.15
C PRO A 234 18.97 -4.98 -13.36
N ALA A 235 18.36 -4.99 -14.56
CA ALA A 235 18.97 -4.35 -15.74
C ALA A 235 19.22 -2.85 -15.52
N GLY A 236 18.24 -2.14 -14.95
CA GLY A 236 18.38 -0.72 -14.61
C GLY A 236 19.43 -0.46 -13.53
N LEU A 237 19.49 -1.30 -12.50
CA LEU A 237 20.50 -1.17 -11.43
C LEU A 237 21.92 -1.46 -11.92
N PHE A 238 22.12 -2.52 -12.72
CA PHE A 238 23.44 -2.80 -13.31
C PHE A 238 23.85 -1.71 -14.29
N TRP A 239 22.93 -1.21 -15.11
CA TRP A 239 23.21 -0.08 -15.98
C TRP A 239 23.65 1.14 -15.16
N PHE A 240 22.88 1.52 -14.15
CA PHE A 240 23.19 2.65 -13.29
C PHE A 240 24.54 2.47 -12.58
N ALA A 241 24.82 1.29 -12.03
CA ALA A 241 26.04 0.96 -11.33
C ALA A 241 27.31 1.27 -12.15
N TRP A 242 27.31 0.91 -13.43
CA TRP A 242 28.50 1.06 -14.29
C TRP A 242 28.50 2.34 -15.13
N SER A 243 27.38 3.07 -15.17
CA SER A 243 27.27 4.37 -15.85
C SER A 243 27.40 5.58 -14.92
N ALA A 244 27.20 5.43 -13.61
CA ALA A 244 27.40 6.48 -12.62
C ALA A 244 28.89 6.67 -12.29
N ARG A 245 29.68 7.09 -13.29
CA ARG A 245 31.12 7.31 -13.20
C ARG A 245 31.51 8.66 -13.77
N ASP A 246 32.60 9.20 -13.26
CA ASP A 246 33.22 10.41 -13.81
C ASP A 246 33.64 10.15 -15.27
N GLY A 247 33.18 11.00 -16.20
CA GLY A 247 33.46 10.90 -17.63
C GLY A 247 32.35 10.26 -18.48
N VAL A 248 31.30 9.68 -17.87
CA VAL A 248 30.11 9.22 -18.60
C VAL A 248 29.07 10.36 -18.64
N HIS A 249 28.46 10.60 -19.81
CA HIS A 249 27.43 11.63 -19.93
C HIS A 249 26.24 11.32 -19.01
N TRP A 250 25.77 12.32 -18.26
CA TRP A 250 24.72 12.19 -17.24
C TRP A 250 23.42 11.52 -17.74
N ILE A 251 23.13 11.57 -19.05
CA ILE A 251 21.96 10.92 -19.64
C ILE A 251 21.99 9.39 -19.53
N VAL A 252 23.19 8.79 -19.55
CA VAL A 252 23.36 7.33 -19.56
C VAL A 252 22.83 6.70 -18.25
N PRO A 253 23.20 7.18 -17.05
CA PRO A 253 22.59 6.68 -15.81
C PRO A 253 21.10 7.03 -15.69
N VAL A 254 20.64 8.15 -16.28
CA VAL A 254 19.21 8.50 -16.30
C VAL A 254 18.39 7.48 -17.10
N ILE A 255 18.90 6.99 -18.24
CA ILE A 255 18.24 5.92 -19.01
C ILE A 255 18.16 4.63 -18.19
N GLY A 256 19.22 4.28 -17.46
CA GLY A 256 19.20 3.16 -16.52
C GLY A 256 18.12 3.32 -15.43
N ALA A 257 17.96 4.54 -14.89
CA ALA A 257 16.92 4.86 -13.92
C ALA A 257 15.50 4.74 -14.49
N VAL A 258 15.29 5.04 -15.78
CA VAL A 258 14.00 4.83 -16.46
C VAL A 258 13.65 3.34 -16.53
N ALA A 259 14.61 2.48 -16.88
CA ALA A 259 14.41 1.02 -16.89
C ALA A 259 14.08 0.49 -15.49
N PHE A 260 14.78 0.98 -14.46
CA PHE A 260 14.49 0.65 -13.07
C PHE A 260 13.08 1.11 -12.64
N ALA A 261 12.71 2.36 -12.97
CA ALA A 261 11.39 2.91 -12.64
C ALA A 261 10.25 2.13 -13.29
N TRP A 262 10.42 1.72 -14.55
CA TRP A 262 9.49 0.86 -15.26
C TRP A 262 9.31 -0.51 -14.58
N GLY A 263 10.42 -1.16 -14.23
CA GLY A 263 10.39 -2.44 -13.52
C GLY A 263 9.70 -2.33 -12.16
N ASN A 264 10.01 -1.26 -11.41
CA ASN A 264 9.37 -0.97 -10.13
C ASN A 264 7.86 -0.76 -10.28
N LEU A 265 7.43 0.08 -11.23
CA LEU A 265 6.02 0.34 -11.49
C LEU A 265 5.25 -0.95 -11.84
N SER A 266 5.85 -1.81 -12.66
CA SER A 266 5.26 -3.08 -13.08
C SER A 266 5.00 -4.05 -11.91
N VAL A 267 5.91 -4.10 -10.94
CA VAL A 267 5.74 -4.89 -9.71
C VAL A 267 4.63 -4.31 -8.83
N PHE A 268 4.52 -2.97 -8.75
CA PHE A 268 3.45 -2.31 -7.97
C PHE A 268 2.04 -2.62 -8.48
N ILE A 269 1.86 -2.76 -9.78
CA ILE A 269 0.54 -3.01 -10.40
C ILE A 269 0.02 -4.42 -10.07
N ALA A 270 0.91 -5.40 -9.92
CA ALA A 270 0.52 -6.77 -9.63
C ALA A 270 -0.09 -6.93 -8.23
N LEU A 271 0.26 -6.05 -7.28
CA LEU A 271 -0.24 -6.07 -5.92
C LEU A 271 -1.69 -5.56 -5.86
N ASN A 272 -2.59 -6.41 -5.39
CA ASN A 272 -4.01 -6.10 -5.27
C ASN A 272 -4.54 -6.39 -3.87
N GLY A 273 -5.53 -5.61 -3.46
CA GLY A 273 -6.13 -5.67 -2.13
C GLY A 273 -5.60 -4.56 -1.21
N ALA A 274 -6.51 -3.87 -0.53
CA ALA A 274 -6.18 -2.73 0.33
C ALA A 274 -5.15 -3.11 1.41
N SER A 275 -5.30 -4.28 2.03
CA SER A 275 -4.38 -4.78 3.07
C SER A 275 -3.00 -5.12 2.51
N ALA A 276 -2.91 -5.75 1.32
CA ALA A 276 -1.64 -6.07 0.69
C ALA A 276 -0.89 -4.81 0.25
N LEU A 277 -1.62 -3.82 -0.28
CA LEU A 277 -1.05 -2.53 -0.67
C LEU A 277 -0.55 -1.73 0.55
N ALA A 278 -1.29 -1.77 1.66
CA ALA A 278 -0.90 -1.16 2.92
C ALA A 278 0.33 -1.85 3.54
N ALA A 279 0.34 -3.19 3.59
CA ALA A 279 1.48 -3.97 4.10
C ALA A 279 2.74 -3.75 3.25
N ASN A 280 2.60 -3.74 1.93
CA ASN A 280 3.70 -3.42 1.01
C ASN A 280 4.20 -1.98 1.22
N GLY A 281 3.30 -1.01 1.39
CA GLY A 281 3.67 0.37 1.71
C GLY A 281 4.49 0.46 3.01
N LEU A 282 4.02 -0.18 4.07
CA LEU A 282 4.70 -0.22 5.37
C LEU A 282 6.10 -0.85 5.26
N LEU A 283 6.20 -2.06 4.69
CA LEU A 283 7.47 -2.76 4.54
C LEU A 283 8.46 -1.98 3.66
N ARG A 284 7.96 -1.36 2.59
CA ARG A 284 8.76 -0.52 1.70
C ARG A 284 9.35 0.68 2.43
N TYR A 285 8.53 1.40 3.19
CA TYR A 285 9.00 2.60 3.90
C TYR A 285 9.89 2.25 5.09
N ILE A 286 9.62 1.17 5.83
CA ILE A 286 10.53 0.69 6.89
C ILE A 286 11.88 0.30 6.30
N SER A 287 11.88 -0.46 5.20
CA SER A 287 13.12 -0.82 4.50
C SER A 287 13.83 0.45 4.01
N GLY A 288 13.12 1.34 3.34
CA GLY A 288 13.64 2.62 2.84
C GLY A 288 14.17 3.56 3.94
N ALA A 289 13.68 3.44 5.18
CA ALA A 289 14.19 4.16 6.33
C ALA A 289 15.50 3.55 6.87
N ALA A 290 15.68 2.23 6.76
CA ALA A 290 16.88 1.55 7.23
C ALA A 290 18.07 1.75 6.26
N PHE A 291 17.83 1.74 4.95
CA PHE A 291 18.87 1.80 3.92
C PHE A 291 19.83 3.00 4.06
N PRO A 292 19.36 4.25 4.26
CA PRO A 292 20.25 5.40 4.36
C PRO A 292 21.30 5.26 5.46
N LEU A 293 20.98 4.59 6.59
CA LEU A 293 21.84 4.50 7.78
C LEU A 293 23.20 3.81 7.53
N PHE A 294 23.26 2.91 6.55
CA PHE A 294 24.48 2.20 6.17
C PHE A 294 24.95 2.53 4.74
N THR A 295 24.18 3.33 3.99
CA THR A 295 24.47 3.62 2.57
C THR A 295 25.81 4.34 2.43
N LEU A 296 26.11 5.31 3.31
CA LEU A 296 27.37 6.05 3.23
C LEU A 296 28.59 5.15 3.48
N GLN A 297 28.53 4.23 4.45
CA GLN A 297 29.62 3.27 4.68
C GLN A 297 29.76 2.29 3.51
N MET A 298 28.64 1.80 2.97
CA MET A 298 28.62 0.89 1.83
C MET A 298 29.28 1.51 0.60
N TYR A 299 28.88 2.72 0.21
CA TYR A 299 29.41 3.39 -0.97
C TYR A 299 30.86 3.87 -0.81
N ARG A 300 31.30 4.22 0.41
CA ARG A 300 32.71 4.56 0.68
C ARG A 300 33.65 3.36 0.55
N ASN A 301 33.23 2.18 0.99
CA ASN A 301 34.08 0.99 1.00
C ASN A 301 34.08 0.25 -0.34
N LEU A 302 32.92 0.13 -1.01
CA LEU A 302 32.78 -0.63 -2.26
C LEU A 302 32.90 0.24 -3.52
N GLY A 303 32.72 1.56 -3.38
CA GLY A 303 32.55 2.46 -4.52
C GLY A 303 31.18 2.33 -5.18
N ILE A 304 30.82 3.30 -6.03
CA ILE A 304 29.48 3.42 -6.62
C ILE A 304 29.09 2.17 -7.42
N GLY A 305 30.00 1.66 -8.26
CA GLY A 305 29.70 0.51 -9.11
C GLY A 305 29.41 -0.78 -8.34
N TRP A 306 30.29 -1.19 -7.44
CA TRP A 306 30.08 -2.43 -6.69
C TRP A 306 28.98 -2.30 -5.63
N ALA A 307 28.84 -1.14 -4.98
CA ALA A 307 27.76 -0.90 -4.02
C ALA A 307 26.38 -1.02 -4.69
N THR A 308 26.17 -0.41 -5.85
CA THR A 308 24.91 -0.55 -6.60
C THR A 308 24.74 -1.96 -7.18
N SER A 309 25.83 -2.59 -7.66
CA SER A 309 25.78 -3.97 -8.17
C SER A 309 25.39 -4.98 -7.09
N LEU A 310 25.82 -4.78 -5.83
CA LEU A 310 25.39 -5.60 -4.70
C LEU A 310 23.86 -5.57 -4.53
N LEU A 311 23.25 -4.39 -4.61
CA LEU A 311 21.79 -4.26 -4.59
C LEU A 311 21.14 -4.93 -5.81
N ALA A 312 21.76 -4.82 -6.99
CA ALA A 312 21.30 -5.49 -8.19
C ALA A 312 21.31 -7.03 -8.05
N PHE A 313 22.35 -7.60 -7.44
CA PHE A 313 22.43 -9.04 -7.17
C PHE A 313 21.33 -9.51 -6.20
N ILE A 314 21.01 -8.71 -5.17
CA ILE A 314 19.88 -9.00 -4.28
C ILE A 314 18.56 -9.03 -5.07
N VAL A 315 18.36 -8.03 -5.96
CA VAL A 315 17.19 -7.98 -6.84
C VAL A 315 17.14 -9.18 -7.78
N VAL A 316 18.28 -9.63 -8.33
CA VAL A 316 18.35 -10.87 -9.13
C VAL A 316 17.96 -12.09 -8.29
N GLY A 317 18.39 -12.17 -7.02
CA GLY A 317 17.96 -13.23 -6.11
C GLY A 317 16.46 -13.24 -5.83
N LEU A 318 15.83 -12.06 -5.83
CA LEU A 318 14.38 -11.89 -5.67
C LEU A 318 13.61 -12.01 -7.00
N LEU A 319 14.30 -12.06 -8.14
CA LEU A 319 13.70 -12.16 -9.47
C LEU A 319 12.75 -13.35 -9.59
N PRO A 320 13.05 -14.57 -9.09
CA PRO A 320 12.15 -15.71 -9.26
C PRO A 320 10.81 -15.60 -8.51
N VAL A 321 10.63 -14.64 -7.60
CA VAL A 321 9.44 -14.56 -6.72
C VAL A 321 8.12 -14.52 -7.51
N PRO A 322 7.93 -13.68 -8.55
CA PRO A 322 6.71 -13.71 -9.34
C PRO A 322 6.50 -15.06 -10.05
N TRP A 323 7.54 -15.68 -10.62
CA TRP A 323 7.40 -16.99 -11.26
C TRP A 323 7.00 -18.08 -10.27
N VAL A 324 7.58 -18.06 -9.07
CA VAL A 324 7.23 -19.02 -8.01
C VAL A 324 5.77 -18.84 -7.61
N LEU A 325 5.30 -17.61 -7.44
CA LEU A 325 3.89 -17.34 -7.15
C LEU A 325 2.94 -17.74 -8.29
N TRP A 326 3.39 -17.65 -9.55
CA TRP A 326 2.61 -18.10 -10.70
C TRP A 326 2.50 -19.63 -10.79
N ILE A 327 3.62 -20.36 -10.61
CA ILE A 327 3.65 -21.83 -10.70
C ILE A 327 2.96 -22.47 -9.48
N TRP A 328 3.30 -22.02 -8.28
CA TRP A 328 2.80 -22.61 -7.02
C TRP A 328 1.57 -21.88 -6.45
N GLY A 329 1.06 -20.84 -7.11
CA GLY A 329 -0.08 -20.03 -6.65
C GLY A 329 -1.29 -20.89 -6.28
N LYS A 330 -1.66 -21.86 -7.13
CA LYS A 330 -2.77 -22.78 -6.87
C LYS A 330 -2.57 -23.59 -5.57
N LYS A 331 -1.36 -24.08 -5.33
CA LYS A 331 -1.02 -24.88 -4.14
C LYS A 331 -1.02 -24.01 -2.87
N ILE A 332 -0.43 -22.81 -2.94
CA ILE A 332 -0.41 -21.84 -1.84
C ILE A 332 -1.84 -21.43 -1.47
N ARG A 333 -2.70 -21.21 -2.47
CA ARG A 333 -4.08 -20.80 -2.29
C ARG A 333 -4.96 -21.92 -1.69
N SER A 334 -4.73 -23.17 -2.10
CA SER A 334 -5.44 -24.33 -1.54
C SER A 334 -5.16 -24.57 -0.04
N GLY A 335 -4.05 -24.05 0.47
CA GLY A 335 -3.70 -24.10 1.90
C GLY A 335 -4.21 -22.90 2.71
N SER A 336 -4.89 -21.93 2.08
CA SER A 336 -5.42 -20.75 2.76
C SER A 336 -6.80 -21.04 3.35
N ALA A 337 -7.03 -20.60 4.60
CA ALA A 337 -8.30 -20.76 5.30
C ALA A 337 -9.43 -19.85 4.77
N TYR A 338 -9.15 -18.99 3.78
CA TYR A 338 -10.12 -18.07 3.19
C TYR A 338 -10.80 -18.67 1.96
N ASP A 339 -12.04 -18.25 1.70
CA ASP A 339 -12.79 -18.58 0.48
C ASP A 339 -12.05 -18.02 -0.74
N THR A 340 -11.21 -18.88 -1.29
CA THR A 340 -10.51 -18.64 -2.53
C THR A 340 -11.21 -19.49 -3.59
N ILE A 341 -11.34 -18.98 -4.81
CA ILE A 341 -12.06 -19.63 -5.92
C ILE A 341 -11.50 -21.04 -6.16
N LYS A 342 -12.05 -22.07 -5.51
CA LYS A 342 -11.61 -23.45 -5.71
C LYS A 342 -12.14 -23.84 -7.10
N GLU A 343 -11.23 -23.81 -8.08
CA GLU A 343 -11.48 -24.40 -9.40
C GLU A 343 -11.39 -25.92 -9.29
#